data_AF-A0A5R2NIL2-F1
#
_entry.id   AF-A0A5R2NIL2-F1
#
_cell.length_a   1.000
_cell.length_b   1.000
_cell.length_c   1.000
_cell.angle_alpha   90.00
_cell.angle_beta   90.00
_cell.angle_gamma   90.00
#
_symmetry.space_group_name_H-M   'P 1'
#
loop_
_entity.id
_entity.type
_entity.pdbx_description
1 polymer ?
#
loop_
_entity_poly.entity_id
_entity_poly.type
_entity_poly.pdbx_seq_one_letter_code
_entity_poly.pdbx_strand_id
1 'polypeptide(L)'
;MDETAKLLAEGLDLCVRARKMDEMDRRKATLEFSQDPDGWVESGMFDRHVKRHNIEYPDQRIHPRSATVHLWMQDQYEKDLADWERRARKHLQSIWRDA
;
A
#
# COMPACT_ATOMS: atom_id res chain seq x y z
N MET A 1 -7.85 -23.26 -14.09
CA MET A 1 -7.88 -21.78 -14.05
C MET A 1 -7.84 -21.26 -15.48
N ASP A 2 -8.80 -20.45 -15.89
CA ASP A 2 -8.83 -19.87 -17.25
C ASP A 2 -7.74 -18.78 -17.43
N GLU A 3 -7.53 -18.35 -18.67
CA GLU A 3 -6.50 -17.38 -19.02
C GLU A 3 -6.75 -15.98 -18.45
N THR A 4 -8.01 -15.58 -18.28
CA THR A 4 -8.36 -14.29 -17.68
C THR A 4 -8.03 -14.24 -16.19
N ALA A 5 -8.19 -15.36 -15.47
CA ALA A 5 -7.79 -15.47 -14.08
C ALA A 5 -6.27 -15.40 -13.90
N LYS A 6 -5.48 -15.93 -14.84
CA LYS A 6 -4.01 -15.77 -14.82
C LYS A 6 -3.59 -14.33 -15.05
N LEU A 7 -4.14 -13.67 -16.07
CA LEU A 7 -3.86 -12.25 -16.36
C LEU A 7 -4.27 -11.34 -15.19
N LEU A 8 -5.39 -11.64 -14.51
CA LEU A 8 -5.79 -10.93 -13.30
C LEU A 8 -4.79 -11.14 -12.16
N ALA A 9 -4.28 -12.36 -11.97
CA ALA A 9 -3.27 -12.64 -10.94
C ALA A 9 -1.95 -11.93 -11.24
N GLU A 10 -1.50 -11.90 -12.49
CA GLU A 10 -0.31 -11.16 -12.92
C GLU A 10 -0.47 -9.65 -12.72
N GLY A 11 -1.62 -9.09 -13.12
CA GLY A 11 -1.94 -7.68 -12.90
C GLY A 11 -1.97 -7.30 -11.42
N LEU A 12 -2.57 -8.16 -10.59
CA LEU A 12 -2.58 -7.98 -9.13
C LEU A 12 -1.15 -7.99 -8.55
N ASP A 13 -0.30 -8.90 -9.01
CA ASP A 13 1.08 -8.97 -8.53
C ASP A 13 1.90 -7.73 -8.92
N LEU A 14 1.68 -7.19 -10.13
CA LEU A 14 2.29 -5.93 -10.56
C LEU A 14 1.85 -4.75 -9.67
N CYS A 15 0.55 -4.64 -9.35
CA CYS A 15 0.04 -3.60 -8.46
C CYS A 15 0.64 -3.68 -7.05
N VAL A 16 0.77 -4.89 -6.50
CA VAL A 16 1.38 -5.11 -5.19
C VAL A 16 2.87 -4.75 -5.19
N ARG A 17 3.60 -5.11 -6.25
CA ARG A 17 5.02 -4.75 -6.39
C ARG A 17 5.21 -3.24 -6.50
N ALA A 18 4.38 -2.55 -7.27
CA ALA A 18 4.39 -1.08 -7.35
C ALA A 18 4.18 -0.44 -5.97
N ARG A 19 3.18 -0.91 -5.22
CA ARG A 19 2.85 -0.42 -3.88
C ARG A 19 3.98 -0.58 -2.86
N LYS A 20 4.79 -1.65 -2.97
CA LYS A 20 5.99 -1.85 -2.14
C LYS A 20 7.08 -0.82 -2.43
N MET A 21 7.24 -0.42 -3.69
CA MET A 21 8.18 0.65 -4.05
C MET A 21 7.69 1.99 -3.47
N ASP A 22 6.39 2.27 -3.56
CA ASP A 22 5.79 3.46 -2.94
C ASP A 22 5.89 3.45 -1.39
N GLU A 23 5.99 2.27 -0.77
CA GLU A 23 6.22 2.13 0.67
C GLU A 23 7.63 2.58 1.10
N MET A 24 8.65 2.30 0.26
CA MET A 24 10.02 2.75 0.50
C MET A 24 10.11 4.29 0.46
N ASP A 25 9.42 4.91 -0.49
CA ASP A 25 9.33 6.38 -0.58
C ASP A 25 8.56 6.97 0.61
N ARG A 26 7.50 6.30 1.09
CA ARG A 26 6.76 6.71 2.30
C ARG A 26 7.62 6.66 3.57
N ARG A 27 8.47 5.64 3.73
CA ARG A 27 9.42 5.57 4.85
C ARG A 27 10.40 6.74 4.83
N LYS A 28 10.97 7.04 3.65
CA LYS A 28 11.91 8.15 3.47
C LYS A 28 11.27 9.49 3.82
N ALA A 29 10.11 9.78 3.23
CA ALA A 29 9.41 11.03 3.49
C ALA A 29 8.99 11.15 4.98
N THR A 30 8.57 10.06 5.63
CA THR A 30 8.19 10.10 7.07
C THR A 30 9.37 10.50 7.96
N LEU A 31 10.57 10.03 7.64
CA LEU A 31 11.79 10.44 8.35
C LEU A 31 12.19 11.88 8.02
N GLU A 32 12.04 12.33 6.77
CA GLU A 32 12.34 13.71 6.37
C GLU A 32 11.49 14.76 7.11
N PHE A 33 10.25 14.41 7.48
CA PHE A 33 9.37 15.29 8.27
C PHE A 33 9.50 15.09 9.79
N SER A 34 10.31 14.14 10.27
CA SER A 34 10.55 13.92 11.69
C SER A 34 11.44 15.00 12.28
N GLN A 35 11.17 15.42 13.51
CA GLN A 35 12.05 16.34 14.25
C GLN A 35 13.34 15.67 14.74
N ASP A 36 13.29 14.34 14.95
CA ASP A 36 14.43 13.52 15.36
C ASP A 36 14.38 12.18 14.61
N PRO A 37 14.79 12.16 13.34
CA PRO A 37 14.76 10.93 12.53
C PRO A 37 15.72 9.86 13.08
N ASP A 38 16.91 10.26 13.52
CA ASP A 38 17.95 9.33 13.95
C ASP A 38 17.57 8.65 15.28
N GLY A 39 17.09 9.40 16.27
CA GLY A 39 16.62 8.82 17.53
C GLY A 39 15.37 7.95 17.34
N TRP A 40 14.50 8.28 16.39
CA TRP A 40 13.32 7.46 16.09
C TRP A 40 13.68 6.12 15.42
N VAL A 41 14.71 6.10 14.57
CA VAL A 41 15.26 4.87 13.97
C VAL A 41 16.04 4.06 15.01
N GLU A 42 16.95 4.67 15.78
CA GLU A 42 17.75 3.97 16.80
C GLU A 42 16.90 3.32 17.88
N SER A 43 15.79 3.96 18.28
CA SER A 43 14.87 3.38 19.26
C SER A 43 14.13 2.12 18.77
N GLY A 44 14.20 1.78 17.48
CA GLY A 44 13.44 0.70 16.85
C GLY A 44 11.92 0.97 16.78
N MET A 45 11.46 2.12 17.28
CA MET A 45 10.05 2.49 17.30
C MET A 45 9.53 2.84 15.91
N PHE A 46 10.39 3.38 15.03
CA PHE A 46 10.02 3.68 13.66
C PHE A 46 9.61 2.41 12.87
N ASP A 47 10.39 1.33 12.97
CA ASP A 47 10.05 0.08 12.29
C ASP A 47 8.77 -0.54 12.83
N ARG A 48 8.56 -0.45 14.15
CA ARG A 48 7.30 -0.90 14.76
C ARG A 48 6.12 -0.07 14.29
N HIS A 49 6.29 1.24 14.17
CA HIS A 49 5.28 2.16 13.67
C HIS A 49 4.90 1.84 12.22
N VAL A 50 5.89 1.74 11.33
CA VAL A 50 5.67 1.40 9.91
C VAL A 50 5.01 0.03 9.77
N LYS A 51 5.50 -0.98 10.49
CA LYS A 51 4.92 -2.32 10.45
C LYS A 51 3.46 -2.33 10.91
N ARG A 52 3.14 -1.60 11.98
CA ARG A 52 1.76 -1.48 12.47
C ARG A 52 0.87 -0.76 11.46
N HIS A 53 1.35 0.36 10.92
CA HIS A 53 0.60 1.13 9.91
C HIS A 53 0.32 0.29 8.66
N ASN A 54 1.29 -0.49 8.17
CA ASN A 54 1.08 -1.38 7.02
C ASN A 54 0.09 -2.52 7.29
N ILE A 55 -0.09 -2.94 8.54
CA ILE A 55 -1.07 -3.96 8.92
C ILE A 55 -2.46 -3.34 9.02
N GLU A 56 -2.58 -2.22 9.72
CA GLU A 56 -3.87 -1.57 10.02
C GLU A 56 -4.40 -0.79 8.81
N TYR A 57 -3.50 -0.16 8.04
CA TYR A 57 -3.81 0.77 6.96
C TYR A 57 -2.86 0.58 5.74
N PRO A 58 -2.78 -0.63 5.16
CA PRO A 58 -1.88 -0.94 4.03
C PRO A 58 -2.09 -0.04 2.81
N ASP A 59 -3.28 0.55 2.70
CA ASP A 59 -3.75 1.40 1.63
C ASP A 59 -3.74 2.90 1.97
N GLN A 60 -3.33 3.29 3.19
CA GLN A 60 -3.29 4.70 3.58
C GLN A 60 -1.85 5.23 3.62
N ARG A 61 -1.70 6.49 3.23
CA ARG A 61 -0.45 7.24 3.39
C ARG A 61 -0.17 7.51 4.88
N ILE A 62 1.11 7.52 5.25
CA ILE A 62 1.58 7.90 6.60
C ILE A 62 1.63 9.43 6.76
N HIS A 63 1.56 10.19 5.66
CA HIS A 63 1.65 11.65 5.67
C HIS A 63 0.30 12.38 5.88
N PRO A 64 0.34 13.61 6.43
CA PRO A 64 -0.85 14.45 6.53
C PRO A 64 -1.45 14.72 5.15
N ARG A 65 -2.78 14.63 5.07
CA ARG A 65 -3.56 14.95 3.87
C ARG A 65 -3.21 16.38 3.43
N SER A 66 -2.74 16.54 2.20
CA SER A 66 -2.59 17.87 1.60
C SER A 66 -3.90 18.32 0.97
N ALA A 67 -4.24 19.60 1.11
CA ALA A 67 -5.49 20.18 0.62
C ALA A 67 -5.46 20.53 -0.89
N THR A 68 -4.45 20.09 -1.64
CA THR A 68 -4.37 20.36 -3.08
C THR A 68 -5.12 19.30 -3.88
N VAL A 69 -5.83 19.72 -4.94
CA VAL A 69 -6.64 18.82 -5.79
C VAL A 69 -5.82 17.66 -6.35
N HIS A 70 -4.57 17.90 -6.72
CA HIS A 70 -3.67 16.86 -7.22
C HIS A 70 -3.43 15.74 -6.18
N LEU A 71 -3.20 16.11 -4.92
CA LEU A 71 -2.96 15.14 -3.85
C LEU A 71 -4.24 14.44 -3.40
N TRP A 72 -5.39 15.11 -3.50
CA TRP A 72 -6.70 14.46 -3.34
C TRP A 72 -7.00 13.42 -4.44
N MET A 73 -6.74 13.75 -5.71
CA MET A 73 -6.92 12.80 -6.82
C MET A 73 -6.03 11.58 -6.65
N GLN A 74 -4.80 11.79 -6.20
CA GLN A 74 -3.87 10.69 -5.91
C GLN A 74 -4.37 9.80 -4.76
N ASP A 75 -4.86 10.39 -3.66
CA ASP A 75 -5.46 9.66 -2.54
C ASP A 75 -6.71 8.86 -2.97
N GLN A 76 -7.55 9.43 -3.83
CA GLN A 76 -8.72 8.73 -4.37
C GLN A 76 -8.31 7.56 -5.26
N TYR A 77 -7.33 7.75 -6.14
CA TYR A 77 -6.78 6.67 -6.98
C TYR A 77 -6.22 5.52 -6.14
N GLU A 78 -5.46 5.83 -5.08
CA GLU A 78 -4.88 4.81 -4.19
C GLU A 78 -5.96 3.99 -3.46
N LYS A 79 -7.04 4.64 -3.02
CA LYS A 79 -8.21 3.98 -2.41
C LYS A 79 -8.93 3.08 -3.40
N ASP A 80 -9.21 3.58 -4.59
CA ASP A 80 -9.90 2.82 -5.64
C ASP A 80 -9.07 1.60 -6.06
N LEU A 81 -7.75 1.76 -6.17
CA LEU A 81 -6.82 0.67 -6.43
C LEU A 81 -6.83 -0.37 -5.30
N ALA A 82 -6.82 0.06 -4.03
CA ALA A 82 -6.88 -0.84 -2.89
C ALA A 82 -8.20 -1.64 -2.82
N ASP A 83 -9.32 -0.99 -3.09
CA ASP A 83 -10.61 -1.66 -3.18
C ASP A 83 -10.64 -2.68 -4.33
N TRP A 84 -10.14 -2.29 -5.50
CA TRP A 84 -10.00 -3.19 -6.63
C TRP A 84 -9.14 -4.42 -6.29
N GLU A 85 -7.97 -4.25 -5.66
CA GLU A 85 -7.12 -5.37 -5.25
C GLU A 85 -7.85 -6.32 -4.28
N ARG A 86 -8.61 -5.78 -3.33
CA ARG A 86 -9.39 -6.58 -2.37
C ARG A 86 -10.43 -7.43 -3.09
N ARG A 87 -11.15 -6.85 -4.05
CA ARG A 87 -12.13 -7.56 -4.89
C ARG A 87 -11.45 -8.62 -5.77
N ALA A 88 -10.34 -8.28 -6.41
CA ALA A 88 -9.57 -9.19 -7.25
C ALA A 88 -9.06 -10.41 -6.46
N ARG A 89 -8.47 -10.19 -5.27
CA ARG A 89 -8.03 -11.28 -4.38
C ARG A 89 -9.19 -12.20 -3.99
N LYS A 90 -10.33 -11.63 -3.58
CA LYS A 90 -11.51 -12.42 -3.20
C LYS A 90 -12.00 -13.28 -4.36
N HIS A 91 -12.02 -12.73 -5.57
CA HIS A 91 -12.42 -13.47 -6.77
C HIS A 91 -11.45 -14.61 -7.10
N LEU A 92 -10.15 -14.34 -7.13
CA LEU A 92 -9.11 -15.36 -7.37
C LEU A 92 -9.15 -16.47 -6.32
N GLN A 93 -9.34 -16.12 -5.04
CA GLN A 93 -9.47 -17.10 -3.96
C GLN A 93 -10.72 -17.99 -4.13
N SER A 94 -11.83 -17.47 -4.67
CA SER A 94 -13.00 -18.28 -5.00
C SER A 94 -12.66 -19.29 -6.08
N ILE A 95 -12.07 -18.83 -7.19
CA ILE A 95 -11.66 -19.69 -8.31
C ILE A 95 -10.73 -20.80 -7.84
N TRP A 96 -9.80 -20.50 -6.93
CA TRP A 96 -8.83 -21.48 -6.41
C TRP A 96 -9.46 -22.50 -5.47
N ARG A 97 -10.55 -22.17 -4.78
CA ARG A 97 -11.27 -23.12 -3.91
C ARG A 97 -12.16 -24.07 -4.72
N ASP A 98 -12.63 -23.61 -5.87
CA ASP A 98 -13.54 -24.33 -6.76
C ASP A 98 -12.80 -25.11 -7.87
N ALA A 99 -11.47 -25.06 -7.90
CA ALA A 99 -10.59 -25.74 -8.87
C ALA A 99 -9.94 -27.00 -8.28
#